data_AF-A0A0B6ZS03-F1
#
_entry.id   AF-A0A0B6ZS03-F1
#
_cell.length_a   1.000
_cell.length_b   1.000
_cell.length_c   1.000
_cell.angle_alpha   90.00
_cell.angle_beta   90.00
_cell.angle_gamma   90.00
#
_symmetry.space_group_name_H-M   'P 1'
#
loop_
_entity.id
_entity.type
_entity.pdbx_description
1 polymer ?
#
loop_
_entity_poly.entity_id
_entity_poly.type
_entity_poly.pdbx_seq_one_letter_code
_entity_poly.pdbx_strand_id
1 'polypeptide(L)'
;DYESISGPIGYNSFPNDPEFAAVVRDVEIALDLHFKPKLSAKGSSGCYFVADKNEKTIAVYKPKDEEPYGHLNPKWTKWMHKLCCPCCFGRSCLVPNQGYLSESGASLVDQKLGLNVVPKTKVVRLASETFNYSALDRAKARTKRNIYNKVPSVGKHFNRIGLPPKTGSFQLFVNGYKDADYWLRRFDNEALPESTAKKFQHLFERLVVLDYIIRNTDRGNDNWLIKYEPASAKAQSSSHDDLEEAEWSMVENPEISISAIDNGLAFPFKHPD
;
A
#
# COMPACT_ATOMS: atom_id res chain seq x y z
N ASP A 1 -5.14 -31.85 -11.41
CA ASP A 1 -4.51 -30.89 -12.33
C ASP A 1 -5.45 -29.74 -12.68
N TYR A 2 -5.39 -28.68 -11.88
CA TYR A 2 -6.08 -27.41 -12.09
C TYR A 2 -5.20 -26.48 -12.95
N GLU A 3 -4.77 -26.94 -14.11
CA GLU A 3 -4.03 -26.09 -15.05
C GLU A 3 -4.99 -25.08 -15.69
N SER A 4 -4.91 -23.84 -15.20
CA SER A 4 -5.01 -22.58 -15.96
C SER A 4 -6.04 -22.54 -17.10
N ILE A 5 -7.32 -22.39 -16.77
CA ILE A 5 -8.37 -22.00 -17.75
C ILE A 5 -8.39 -20.48 -17.99
N SER A 6 -7.63 -19.71 -17.20
CA SER A 6 -7.07 -18.44 -17.65
C SER A 6 -5.67 -18.72 -18.17
N GLY A 7 -5.37 -18.44 -19.45
CA GLY A 7 -3.97 -18.30 -19.88
C GLY A 7 -3.21 -17.35 -18.93
N PRO A 8 -1.87 -17.32 -18.93
CA PRO A 8 -1.10 -16.53 -17.99
C PRO A 8 -1.68 -15.12 -17.97
N ILE A 9 -2.06 -14.68 -16.78
CA ILE A 9 -2.52 -13.33 -16.54
C ILE A 9 -1.41 -12.41 -17.07
N GLY A 10 -1.58 -11.88 -18.28
CA GLY A 10 -0.54 -11.09 -18.96
C GLY A 10 -0.36 -9.69 -18.36
N TYR A 11 -1.06 -9.39 -17.26
CA TYR A 11 -0.93 -8.18 -16.48
C TYR A 11 -0.17 -8.50 -15.18
N ASN A 12 0.49 -7.51 -14.56
CA ASN A 12 1.35 -7.69 -13.37
C ASN A 12 2.69 -8.41 -13.62
N SER A 13 3.30 -8.23 -14.80
CA SER A 13 4.66 -8.70 -15.06
C SER A 13 5.70 -7.64 -14.67
N PHE A 14 6.63 -8.02 -13.80
CA PHE A 14 7.72 -7.15 -13.32
C PHE A 14 9.09 -7.84 -13.47
N PRO A 15 9.60 -8.06 -14.70
CA PRO A 15 10.83 -8.82 -14.94
C PRO A 15 12.06 -8.20 -14.28
N ASN A 16 12.08 -6.87 -14.14
CA ASN A 16 13.17 -6.12 -13.52
C ASN A 16 13.05 -6.02 -11.99
N ASP A 17 12.04 -6.65 -11.39
CA ASP A 17 11.78 -6.58 -9.94
C ASP A 17 11.12 -7.88 -9.43
N PRO A 18 11.89 -8.99 -9.38
CA PRO A 18 11.37 -10.31 -9.04
C PRO A 18 10.81 -10.37 -7.62
N GLU A 19 11.36 -9.62 -6.67
CA GLU A 19 10.86 -9.54 -5.30
C GLU A 19 9.45 -8.94 -5.26
N PHE A 20 9.22 -7.83 -5.97
CA PHE A 20 7.88 -7.25 -6.06
C PHE A 20 6.92 -8.18 -6.79
N ALA A 21 7.37 -8.85 -7.86
CA ALA A 21 6.58 -9.84 -8.59
C ALA A 21 6.14 -10.99 -7.67
N ALA A 22 7.02 -11.47 -6.79
CA ALA A 22 6.71 -12.53 -5.84
C ALA A 22 5.60 -12.10 -4.85
N VAL A 23 5.68 -10.89 -4.29
CA VAL A 23 4.64 -10.38 -3.38
C VAL A 23 3.29 -10.24 -4.08
N VAL A 24 3.27 -9.71 -5.31
CA VAL A 24 2.02 -9.64 -6.10
C VAL A 24 1.47 -11.03 -6.36
N ARG A 25 2.34 -12.00 -6.67
CA ARG A 25 1.93 -13.38 -6.91
C ARG A 25 1.36 -14.04 -5.66
N ASP A 26 1.94 -13.79 -4.49
CA ASP A 26 1.42 -14.28 -3.20
C ASP A 26 0.01 -13.73 -2.91
N VAL A 27 -0.24 -12.45 -3.22
CA VAL A 27 -1.59 -11.87 -3.11
C VAL A 27 -2.56 -12.50 -4.11
N GLU A 28 -2.15 -12.71 -5.37
CA GLU A 28 -2.99 -13.37 -6.37
C GLU A 28 -3.39 -14.79 -5.93
N ILE A 29 -2.42 -15.56 -5.42
CA ILE A 29 -2.68 -16.90 -4.87
C ILE A 29 -3.65 -16.83 -3.68
N ALA A 30 -3.46 -15.87 -2.77
CA ALA A 30 -4.36 -15.69 -1.63
C ALA A 30 -5.80 -15.35 -2.08
N LEU A 31 -5.94 -14.48 -3.09
CA LEU A 31 -7.25 -14.14 -3.67
C LEU A 31 -7.92 -15.35 -4.34
N ASP A 32 -7.16 -16.16 -5.07
CA ASP A 32 -7.64 -17.40 -5.69
C ASP A 32 -8.09 -18.44 -4.63
N LEU A 33 -7.42 -18.47 -3.48
CA LEU A 33 -7.80 -19.25 -2.29
C LEU A 33 -8.93 -18.61 -1.46
N HIS A 34 -9.57 -17.55 -1.97
CA HIS A 34 -10.68 -16.84 -1.33
C HIS A 34 -10.33 -16.07 -0.04
N PHE A 35 -9.05 -15.79 0.21
CA PHE A 35 -8.67 -14.81 1.24
C PHE A 35 -9.04 -13.40 0.78
N LYS A 36 -9.84 -12.72 1.58
CA LYS A 36 -10.49 -11.47 1.20
C LYS A 36 -9.70 -10.24 1.66
N PRO A 37 -9.38 -9.28 0.76
CA PRO A 37 -8.86 -7.96 1.13
C PRO A 37 -9.80 -7.24 2.09
N LYS A 38 -9.23 -6.63 3.12
CA LYS A 38 -9.96 -5.91 4.18
C LYS A 38 -9.97 -4.42 3.87
N LEU A 39 -11.16 -3.82 3.74
CA LEU A 39 -11.30 -2.37 3.53
C LEU A 39 -10.88 -1.62 4.79
N SER A 40 -10.02 -0.61 4.63
CA SER A 40 -9.62 0.28 5.70
C SER A 40 -10.80 1.14 6.17
N ALA A 41 -11.06 1.13 7.48
CA ALA A 41 -12.02 2.02 8.11
C ALA A 41 -11.59 3.50 8.01
N LYS A 42 -10.27 3.77 8.08
CA LYS A 42 -9.70 5.11 7.96
C LYS A 42 -9.65 5.58 6.49
N GLY A 43 -9.60 6.89 6.28
CA GLY A 43 -9.49 7.53 4.97
C GLY A 43 -10.82 7.68 4.21
N SER A 44 -10.77 8.30 3.03
CA SER A 44 -11.95 8.71 2.25
C SER A 44 -12.16 7.97 0.91
N SER A 45 -11.32 6.96 0.63
CA SER A 45 -11.33 6.16 -0.59
C SER A 45 -11.35 4.65 -0.31
N GLY A 46 -11.48 3.85 -1.38
CA GLY A 46 -11.21 2.42 -1.36
C GLY A 46 -9.71 2.17 -1.12
N CYS A 47 -9.38 1.78 0.11
CA CYS A 47 -8.04 1.40 0.52
C CYS A 47 -8.12 0.03 1.18
N TYR A 48 -7.47 -0.98 0.60
CA TYR A 48 -7.61 -2.36 0.99
C TYR A 48 -6.30 -2.91 1.50
N PHE A 49 -6.32 -3.50 2.70
CA PHE A 49 -5.23 -4.34 3.18
C PHE A 49 -5.34 -5.71 2.50
N VAL A 50 -4.32 -6.07 1.75
CA VAL A 50 -4.21 -7.37 1.07
C VAL A 50 -3.22 -8.25 1.83
N ALA A 51 -3.58 -9.51 1.98
CA ALA A 51 -2.85 -10.49 2.77
C ALA A 51 -2.29 -11.62 1.89
N ASP A 52 -1.28 -12.30 2.41
CA ASP A 52 -0.79 -13.56 1.87
C ASP A 52 -1.72 -14.73 2.25
N LYS A 53 -1.35 -15.94 1.84
CA LYS A 53 -2.07 -17.19 2.19
C LYS A 53 -2.08 -17.52 3.68
N ASN A 54 -1.27 -16.82 4.50
CA ASN A 54 -1.20 -16.99 5.95
C ASN A 54 -1.99 -15.88 6.68
N GLU A 55 -2.81 -15.12 5.96
CA GLU A 55 -3.58 -13.98 6.46
C GLU A 55 -2.73 -12.80 6.99
N LYS A 56 -1.43 -12.79 6.71
CA LYS A 56 -0.55 -11.68 7.05
C LYS A 56 -0.71 -10.57 6.02
N THR A 57 -1.03 -9.35 6.46
CA THR A 57 -1.05 -8.18 5.57
C THR A 57 0.35 -7.93 5.00
N ILE A 58 0.45 -7.96 3.68
CA ILE A 58 1.72 -7.79 2.94
C ILE A 58 1.71 -6.58 2.01
N ALA A 59 0.54 -6.04 1.68
CA ALA A 59 0.43 -4.82 0.89
C ALA A 59 -0.87 -4.05 1.16
N VAL A 60 -0.89 -2.81 0.68
CA VAL A 60 -2.04 -1.92 0.60
C VAL A 60 -2.37 -1.71 -0.88
N TYR A 61 -3.63 -1.91 -1.23
CA TYR A 61 -4.13 -1.75 -2.58
C TYR A 61 -5.20 -0.65 -2.65
N LYS A 62 -5.02 0.32 -3.55
CA LYS A 62 -5.97 1.43 -3.78
C LYS A 62 -6.45 1.41 -5.24
N PRO A 63 -7.64 0.87 -5.54
CA PRO A 63 -8.20 0.85 -6.88
C PRO A 63 -8.48 2.26 -7.41
N LYS A 64 -8.07 2.54 -8.65
CA LYS A 64 -8.29 3.84 -9.33
C LYS A 64 -9.76 4.27 -9.28
N ASP A 65 -10.67 3.37 -9.60
CA ASP A 65 -12.10 3.65 -9.71
C ASP A 65 -12.79 3.86 -8.34
N GLU A 66 -12.09 3.59 -7.24
CA GLU A 66 -12.56 3.77 -5.86
C GLU A 66 -11.85 4.90 -5.12
N GLU A 67 -11.05 5.69 -5.82
CA GLU A 67 -10.46 6.94 -5.32
C GLU A 67 -11.54 7.93 -4.84
N PRO A 68 -11.18 9.00 -4.09
CA PRO A 68 -12.17 9.94 -3.55
C PRO A 68 -13.12 10.53 -4.60
N TYR A 69 -12.64 10.70 -5.84
CA TYR A 69 -13.39 11.18 -7.00
C TYR A 69 -13.73 10.07 -8.01
N GLY A 70 -13.38 8.82 -7.70
CA GLY A 70 -13.71 7.65 -8.49
C GLY A 70 -15.22 7.41 -8.54
N HIS A 71 -15.71 6.94 -9.69
CA HIS A 71 -17.13 6.69 -9.92
C HIS A 71 -17.70 5.50 -9.11
N LEU A 72 -16.82 4.68 -8.50
CA LEU A 72 -17.17 3.56 -7.64
C LEU A 72 -16.63 3.73 -6.21
N ASN A 73 -16.43 4.96 -5.73
CA ASN A 73 -16.00 5.18 -4.35
C ASN A 73 -17.00 4.51 -3.36
N PRO A 74 -16.54 3.57 -2.50
CA PRO A 74 -17.40 2.88 -1.54
C PRO A 74 -17.82 3.74 -0.35
N LYS A 75 -17.17 4.88 -0.11
CA LYS A 75 -17.43 5.76 1.04
C LYS A 75 -18.41 6.89 0.64
N TRP A 76 -19.64 6.78 1.12
CA TRP A 76 -20.79 7.64 0.79
C TRP A 76 -20.61 9.13 1.15
N THR A 77 -19.72 9.44 2.11
CA THR A 77 -19.53 10.79 2.66
C THR A 77 -19.12 11.84 1.62
N LYS A 78 -18.36 11.49 0.58
CA LYS A 78 -18.00 12.45 -0.50
C LYS A 78 -19.06 12.60 -1.58
N TRP A 79 -19.99 11.65 -1.75
CA TRP A 79 -21.14 11.86 -2.65
C TRP A 79 -22.04 12.98 -2.12
N MET A 80 -22.29 12.98 -0.80
CA MET A 80 -23.04 14.03 -0.12
C MET A 80 -22.31 15.39 -0.17
N HIS A 81 -20.99 15.43 0.07
CA HIS A 81 -20.21 16.68 -0.06
C HIS A 81 -20.13 17.21 -1.51
N LYS A 82 -20.04 16.32 -2.51
CA LYS A 82 -20.07 16.69 -3.94
C LYS A 82 -21.41 17.32 -4.36
N LEU A 83 -22.50 16.95 -3.70
CA LEU A 83 -23.85 17.46 -3.96
C LEU A 83 -24.12 18.80 -3.24
N CYS A 84 -23.58 18.99 -2.03
CA CYS A 84 -23.89 20.14 -1.18
C CYS A 84 -22.92 21.32 -1.30
N CYS A 85 -21.74 21.17 -1.91
CA CYS A 85 -20.72 22.22 -1.94
C CYS A 85 -19.77 22.10 -3.16
N PRO A 86 -20.19 22.47 -4.38
CA PRO A 86 -19.43 22.21 -5.61
C PRO A 86 -18.20 23.13 -5.83
N CYS A 87 -18.09 24.26 -5.12
CA CYS A 87 -17.06 25.29 -5.34
C CYS A 87 -15.83 25.22 -4.42
N CYS A 88 -15.83 24.39 -3.36
CA CYS A 88 -14.73 24.28 -2.40
C CYS A 88 -14.02 22.91 -2.43
N PHE A 89 -14.33 22.05 -3.40
CA PHE A 89 -14.07 20.61 -3.29
C PHE A 89 -13.19 20.07 -4.42
N GLY A 90 -11.94 19.79 -4.06
CA GLY A 90 -10.90 19.32 -4.98
C GLY A 90 -9.68 20.22 -4.92
N ARG A 91 -8.49 19.61 -4.91
CA ARG A 91 -7.26 20.37 -5.12
C ARG A 91 -7.20 20.70 -6.60
N SER A 92 -7.58 21.92 -6.96
CA SER A 92 -7.67 22.41 -8.35
C SER A 92 -6.35 22.27 -9.10
N CYS A 93 -5.22 22.16 -8.39
CA CYS A 93 -3.89 21.93 -8.93
C CYS A 93 -3.55 20.47 -9.25
N LEU A 94 -4.41 19.50 -8.90
CA LEU A 94 -4.18 18.07 -9.14
C LEU A 94 -5.02 17.55 -10.31
N VAL A 95 -4.45 16.61 -11.07
CA VAL A 95 -5.19 15.93 -12.14
C VAL A 95 -6.20 14.93 -11.52
N PRO A 96 -7.49 14.97 -11.89
CA PRO A 96 -8.48 14.07 -11.32
C PRO A 96 -8.21 12.59 -11.63
N ASN A 97 -8.50 11.69 -10.67
CA ASN A 97 -8.53 10.24 -10.85
C ASN A 97 -7.18 9.62 -11.30
N GLN A 98 -6.08 10.21 -10.83
CA GLN A 98 -4.70 9.76 -11.05
C GLN A 98 -3.95 9.52 -9.73
N GLY A 99 -4.66 9.37 -8.60
CA GLY A 99 -4.01 9.16 -7.30
C GLY A 99 -3.12 7.93 -7.27
N TYR A 100 -3.54 6.82 -7.87
CA TYR A 100 -2.72 5.61 -8.01
C TYR A 100 -1.42 5.80 -8.81
N LEU A 101 -1.41 6.74 -9.77
CA LEU A 101 -0.19 7.12 -10.50
C LEU A 101 0.70 8.00 -9.63
N SER A 102 0.13 8.91 -8.84
CA SER A 102 0.86 9.70 -7.85
C SER A 102 1.54 8.79 -6.81
N GLU A 103 0.84 7.79 -6.28
CA GLU A 103 1.40 6.79 -5.36
C GLU A 103 2.58 6.02 -5.95
N SER A 104 2.41 5.52 -7.18
CA SER A 104 3.47 4.77 -7.88
C SER A 104 4.63 5.69 -8.31
N GLY A 105 4.33 6.94 -8.68
CA GLY A 105 5.29 7.95 -9.05
C GLY A 105 6.17 8.39 -7.89
N ALA A 106 5.61 8.50 -6.68
CA ALA A 106 6.39 8.78 -5.48
C ALA A 106 7.43 7.68 -5.20
N SER A 107 7.03 6.40 -5.33
CA SER A 107 7.97 5.28 -5.21
C SER A 107 9.03 5.28 -6.31
N LEU A 108 8.68 5.68 -7.55
CA LEU A 108 9.64 5.81 -8.64
C LEU A 108 10.67 6.92 -8.39
N VAL A 109 10.23 8.09 -7.90
CA VAL A 109 11.12 9.20 -7.54
C VAL A 109 12.04 8.81 -6.38
N ASP A 110 11.48 8.18 -5.33
CA ASP A 110 12.23 7.66 -4.19
C ASP A 110 13.37 6.72 -4.61
N GLN A 111 13.06 5.73 -5.46
CA GLN A 111 14.04 4.78 -5.98
C GLN A 111 15.11 5.47 -6.84
N LYS A 112 14.70 6.41 -7.69
CA LYS A 112 15.62 7.12 -8.59
C LYS A 112 16.61 8.01 -7.85
N LEU A 113 16.21 8.54 -6.69
CA LEU A 113 17.03 9.40 -5.83
C LEU A 113 17.75 8.62 -4.71
N GLY A 114 17.49 7.32 -4.56
CA GLY A 114 18.08 6.52 -3.49
C GLY A 114 17.65 6.95 -2.08
N LEU A 115 16.45 7.52 -1.94
CA LEU A 115 15.95 8.01 -0.64
C LEU A 115 15.56 6.83 0.27
N ASN A 116 14.93 5.81 -0.30
CA ASN A 116 14.52 4.58 0.39
C ASN A 116 13.60 4.87 1.60
N VAL A 117 12.67 5.80 1.46
CA VAL A 117 11.65 6.14 2.47
C VAL A 117 10.24 5.79 2.02
N VAL A 118 9.97 5.62 0.73
CA VAL A 118 8.65 5.17 0.23
C VAL A 118 8.64 3.64 0.11
N PRO A 119 7.74 2.91 0.80
CA PRO A 119 7.56 1.50 0.55
C PRO A 119 7.24 1.26 -0.92
N LYS A 120 7.92 0.30 -1.55
CA LYS A 120 7.83 0.06 -2.99
C LYS A 120 6.37 -0.01 -3.45
N THR A 121 6.01 0.84 -4.40
CA THR A 121 4.64 0.97 -4.93
C THR A 121 4.65 0.91 -6.44
N LYS A 122 3.80 0.05 -7.02
CA LYS A 122 3.61 -0.01 -8.49
C LYS A 122 2.14 -0.12 -8.85
N VAL A 123 1.86 0.12 -10.13
CA VAL A 123 0.53 -0.12 -10.71
C VAL A 123 0.33 -1.62 -10.89
N VAL A 124 -0.70 -2.15 -10.26
CA VAL A 124 -1.09 -3.58 -10.30
C VAL A 124 -2.57 -3.66 -10.67
N ARG A 125 -2.98 -4.80 -11.21
CA ARG A 125 -4.37 -5.10 -11.48
C ARG A 125 -4.83 -6.32 -10.67
N LEU A 126 -5.80 -6.12 -9.77
CA LEU A 126 -6.35 -7.17 -8.92
C LEU A 126 -7.88 -7.27 -9.07
N ALA A 127 -8.42 -8.47 -8.89
CA ALA A 127 -9.86 -8.71 -8.81
C ALA A 127 -10.19 -9.37 -7.46
N SER A 128 -11.20 -8.85 -6.76
CA SER A 128 -11.68 -9.42 -5.50
C SER A 128 -13.14 -9.10 -5.31
N GLU A 129 -13.94 -10.04 -4.78
CA GLU A 129 -15.35 -9.79 -4.48
C GLU A 129 -15.59 -8.64 -3.49
N THR A 130 -14.59 -8.31 -2.67
CA THR A 130 -14.62 -7.22 -1.68
C THR A 130 -14.42 -5.82 -2.27
N PHE A 131 -13.90 -5.72 -3.50
CA PHE A 131 -13.82 -4.43 -4.18
C PHE A 131 -15.21 -3.94 -4.60
N ASN A 132 -15.36 -2.63 -4.79
CA ASN A 132 -16.63 -2.05 -5.16
C ASN A 132 -16.87 -2.15 -6.68
N TYR A 133 -17.85 -2.94 -7.09
CA TYR A 133 -18.21 -3.13 -8.51
C TYR A 133 -19.64 -2.69 -8.78
N SER A 134 -19.89 -2.25 -10.01
CA SER A 134 -21.25 -1.97 -10.48
C SER A 134 -22.14 -3.21 -10.38
N ALA A 135 -23.45 -2.98 -10.20
CA ALA A 135 -24.44 -4.07 -10.18
C ALA A 135 -24.39 -4.90 -11.48
N LEU A 136 -24.11 -4.24 -12.60
CA LEU A 136 -23.94 -4.85 -13.92
C LEU A 136 -22.74 -5.79 -13.97
N ASP A 137 -21.57 -5.37 -13.46
CA ASP A 137 -20.37 -6.22 -13.43
C ASP A 137 -20.58 -7.46 -12.56
N ARG A 138 -21.23 -7.29 -11.40
CA ARG A 138 -21.58 -8.41 -10.53
C ARG A 138 -22.55 -9.37 -11.21
N ALA A 139 -23.57 -8.84 -11.90
CA ALA A 139 -24.51 -9.67 -12.67
C ALA A 139 -23.82 -10.44 -13.80
N LYS A 140 -22.98 -9.77 -14.60
CA LYS A 140 -22.21 -10.40 -15.68
C LYS A 140 -21.29 -11.50 -15.15
N ALA A 141 -20.57 -11.26 -14.05
CA ALA A 141 -19.70 -12.26 -13.44
C ALA A 141 -20.48 -13.51 -13.00
N ARG A 142 -21.63 -13.33 -12.36
CA ARG A 142 -22.53 -14.42 -11.96
C ARG A 142 -23.07 -15.19 -13.16
N THR A 143 -23.57 -14.49 -14.19
CA THR A 143 -24.11 -15.12 -15.40
C THR A 143 -23.05 -15.95 -16.12
N LYS A 144 -21.84 -15.41 -16.31
CA LYS A 144 -20.73 -16.16 -16.94
C LYS A 144 -20.34 -17.39 -16.13
N ARG A 145 -20.27 -17.29 -14.79
CA ARG A 145 -19.97 -18.43 -13.92
C ARG A 145 -21.07 -19.50 -13.99
N ASN A 146 -22.34 -19.09 -14.02
CA ASN A 146 -23.47 -20.01 -14.16
C ASN A 146 -23.46 -20.73 -15.52
N ILE A 147 -23.20 -20.01 -16.61
CA ILE A 147 -23.10 -20.60 -17.95
C ILE A 147 -21.92 -21.56 -18.02
N TYR A 148 -20.77 -21.20 -17.45
CA TYR A 148 -19.61 -22.08 -17.39
C TYR A 148 -19.90 -23.39 -16.64
N ASN A 149 -20.55 -23.30 -15.47
CA ASN A 149 -20.90 -24.47 -14.67
C ASN A 149 -21.98 -25.35 -15.32
N LYS A 150 -22.94 -24.76 -16.06
CA LYS A 150 -24.05 -25.48 -16.69
C LYS A 150 -23.72 -26.01 -18.09
N VAL A 151 -22.97 -25.25 -18.87
CA VAL A 151 -22.62 -25.56 -20.27
C VAL A 151 -21.13 -25.27 -20.47
N PRO A 152 -20.24 -26.19 -20.03
CA PRO A 152 -18.80 -25.98 -20.11
C PRO A 152 -18.29 -25.71 -21.53
N SER A 153 -18.93 -26.29 -22.56
CA SER A 153 -18.58 -26.07 -23.97
C SER A 153 -18.71 -24.61 -24.38
N VAL A 154 -19.76 -23.90 -23.92
CA VAL A 154 -19.93 -22.45 -24.16
C VAL A 154 -19.04 -21.65 -23.21
N GLY A 155 -18.94 -22.07 -21.95
CA GLY A 155 -18.13 -21.40 -20.94
C GLY A 155 -16.64 -21.31 -21.28
N LYS A 156 -16.07 -22.33 -21.91
CA LYS A 156 -14.67 -22.36 -22.37
C LYS A 156 -14.33 -21.26 -23.38
N HIS A 157 -15.32 -20.68 -24.06
CA HIS A 157 -15.12 -19.57 -25.00
C HIS A 157 -15.09 -18.20 -24.29
N PHE A 158 -15.37 -18.13 -22.98
CA PHE A 158 -15.24 -16.87 -22.25
C PHE A 158 -13.78 -16.56 -21.97
N ASN A 159 -13.29 -15.46 -22.55
CA ASN A 159 -11.95 -14.91 -22.28
C ASN A 159 -11.68 -14.65 -20.78
N ARG A 160 -12.73 -14.53 -19.95
CA ARG A 160 -12.62 -14.42 -18.49
C ARG A 160 -13.88 -14.87 -17.78
N ILE A 161 -13.69 -15.64 -16.72
CA ILE A 161 -14.73 -16.00 -15.74
C ILE A 161 -14.43 -15.20 -14.45
N GLY A 162 -15.41 -14.43 -13.96
CA GLY A 162 -15.26 -13.63 -12.74
C GLY A 162 -15.20 -12.11 -12.93
N LEU A 163 -15.01 -11.40 -11.81
CA LEU A 163 -15.03 -9.94 -11.74
C LEU A 163 -13.86 -9.30 -12.52
N PRO A 164 -14.03 -8.06 -13.05
CA PRO A 164 -12.95 -7.39 -13.74
C PRO A 164 -11.79 -7.01 -12.82
N PRO A 165 -10.53 -7.28 -13.21
CA PRO A 165 -9.40 -6.78 -12.46
C PRO A 165 -9.39 -5.26 -12.56
N LYS A 166 -9.48 -4.62 -11.39
CA LYS A 166 -9.35 -3.18 -11.24
C LYS A 166 -7.88 -2.81 -11.34
N THR A 167 -7.57 -1.66 -11.89
CA THR A 167 -6.21 -1.09 -11.88
C THR A 167 -6.07 -0.21 -10.64
N GLY A 168 -4.94 -0.26 -9.95
CA GLY A 168 -4.71 0.54 -8.75
C GLY A 168 -3.24 0.55 -8.34
N SER A 169 -2.93 1.33 -7.31
CA SER A 169 -1.60 1.32 -6.70
C SER A 169 -1.52 0.18 -5.70
N PHE A 170 -0.41 -0.53 -5.72
CA PHE A 170 -0.08 -1.62 -4.82
C PHE A 170 1.22 -1.27 -4.12
N GLN A 171 1.12 -0.96 -2.83
CA GLN A 171 2.22 -0.54 -1.98
C GLN A 171 2.55 -1.64 -0.99
N LEU A 172 3.83 -1.98 -0.84
CA LEU A 172 4.27 -2.96 0.18
C LEU A 172 3.91 -2.47 1.59
N PHE A 173 3.41 -3.39 2.42
CA PHE A 173 3.03 -3.09 3.80
C PHE A 173 4.27 -3.09 4.71
N VAL A 174 4.40 -2.07 5.54
CA VAL A 174 5.50 -1.95 6.52
C VAL A 174 5.03 -2.32 7.93
N ASN A 175 5.77 -3.22 8.59
CA ASN A 175 5.41 -3.77 9.90
C ASN A 175 6.13 -3.03 11.04
N GLY A 176 5.45 -2.85 12.18
CA GLY A 176 6.04 -2.23 13.38
C GLY A 176 6.13 -0.70 13.34
N TYR A 177 5.55 -0.07 12.31
CA TYR A 177 5.48 1.37 12.17
C TYR A 177 4.24 1.96 12.85
N LYS A 178 4.33 3.21 13.31
CA LYS A 178 3.21 4.01 13.83
C LYS A 178 3.23 5.41 13.22
N ASP A 179 2.09 6.09 13.25
CA ASP A 179 1.93 7.48 12.81
C ASP A 179 3.05 8.36 13.40
N ALA A 180 3.64 9.24 12.61
CA ALA A 180 4.77 10.05 13.08
C ALA A 180 4.38 10.93 14.28
N ASP A 181 3.17 11.48 14.29
CA ASP A 181 2.62 12.23 15.43
C ASP A 181 2.70 11.45 16.76
N TYR A 182 2.47 10.13 16.74
CA TYR A 182 2.59 9.29 17.93
C TYR A 182 4.01 9.30 18.52
N TRP A 183 5.02 9.26 17.67
CA TRP A 183 6.42 9.20 18.10
C TRP A 183 7.00 10.58 18.41
N LEU A 184 6.68 11.59 17.60
CA LEU A 184 7.14 12.97 17.81
C LEU A 184 6.70 13.48 19.19
N ARG A 185 5.44 13.28 19.58
CA ARG A 185 4.96 13.63 20.92
C ARG A 185 5.69 12.93 22.06
N ARG A 186 6.23 11.73 21.81
CA ARG A 186 7.05 11.00 22.80
C ARG A 186 8.46 11.57 22.86
N PHE A 187 9.04 11.90 21.72
CA PHE A 187 10.37 12.50 21.65
C PHE A 187 10.43 13.91 22.28
N ASP A 188 9.31 14.63 22.31
CA ASP A 188 9.18 15.88 23.07
C ASP A 188 9.33 15.69 24.59
N ASN A 189 8.93 14.52 25.11
CA ASN A 189 9.01 14.20 26.54
C ASN A 189 10.29 13.44 26.91
N GLU A 190 10.73 12.52 26.04
CA GLU A 190 11.90 11.68 26.21
C GLU A 190 12.81 11.82 24.98
N ALA A 191 13.86 12.64 25.13
CA ALA A 191 14.78 12.91 24.05
C ALA A 191 15.46 11.63 23.54
N LEU A 192 15.55 11.50 22.22
CA LEU A 192 16.31 10.43 21.58
C LEU A 192 17.80 10.54 21.92
N PRO A 193 18.52 9.41 22.03
CA PRO A 193 19.99 9.42 22.05
C PRO A 193 20.53 10.20 20.85
N GLU A 194 21.61 10.96 21.03
CA GLU A 194 22.14 11.88 20.00
C GLU A 194 22.39 11.21 18.64
N SER A 195 22.96 10.00 18.66
CA SER A 195 23.18 9.20 17.44
C SER A 195 21.88 8.84 16.71
N THR A 196 20.85 8.48 17.47
CA THR A 196 19.51 8.15 16.95
C THR A 196 18.81 9.41 16.43
N ALA A 197 18.91 10.52 17.15
CA ALA A 197 18.36 11.81 16.73
C ALA A 197 18.98 12.27 15.41
N LYS A 198 20.30 12.12 15.25
CA LYS A 198 21.00 12.43 13.99
C LYS A 198 20.57 11.51 12.85
N LYS A 199 20.42 10.20 13.10
CA LYS A 199 19.87 9.25 12.10
C LYS A 199 18.45 9.63 11.69
N PHE A 200 17.60 9.99 12.66
CA PHE A 200 16.25 10.44 12.43
C PHE A 200 16.19 11.71 11.58
N GLN A 201 17.04 12.69 11.90
CA GLN A 201 17.16 13.94 11.13
C GLN A 201 17.50 13.65 9.66
N HIS A 202 18.49 12.79 9.37
CA HIS A 202 18.83 12.43 7.99
C HIS A 202 17.67 11.72 7.26
N LEU A 203 16.90 10.88 7.94
CA LEU A 203 15.72 10.25 7.36
C LEU A 203 14.61 11.27 7.08
N PHE A 204 14.44 12.23 7.98
CA PHE A 204 13.47 13.31 7.82
C PHE A 204 13.85 14.22 6.65
N GLU A 205 15.13 14.55 6.47
CA GLU A 205 15.62 15.31 5.31
C GLU A 205 15.29 14.61 3.98
N ARG A 206 15.39 13.27 3.93
CA ARG A 206 14.98 12.49 2.74
C ARG A 206 13.49 12.60 2.47
N LEU A 207 12.65 12.56 3.51
CA LEU A 207 11.21 12.80 3.39
C LEU A 207 10.93 14.21 2.85
N VAL A 208 11.62 15.23 3.38
CA VAL A 208 11.51 16.62 2.92
C VAL A 208 11.87 16.74 1.44
N VAL A 209 13.01 16.15 1.02
CA VAL A 209 13.45 16.15 -0.38
C VAL A 209 12.39 15.51 -1.28
N LEU A 210 11.87 14.33 -0.89
CA LEU A 210 10.81 13.65 -1.63
C LEU A 210 9.58 14.55 -1.80
N ASP A 211 8.99 14.99 -0.69
CA ASP A 211 7.74 15.75 -0.68
C ASP A 211 7.87 17.08 -1.40
N TYR A 212 9.04 17.71 -1.32
CA TYR A 212 9.30 18.96 -2.03
C TYR A 212 9.38 18.74 -3.55
N ILE A 213 10.13 17.73 -4.01
CA ILE A 213 10.29 17.40 -5.43
C ILE A 213 8.96 17.02 -6.07
N ILE A 214 8.19 16.16 -5.43
CA ILE A 214 6.88 15.73 -5.97
C ILE A 214 5.78 16.76 -5.70
N ARG A 215 6.10 17.83 -4.98
CA ARG A 215 5.18 18.84 -4.44
C ARG A 215 3.95 18.18 -3.81
N ASN A 216 4.18 17.35 -2.81
CA ASN A 216 3.12 16.68 -2.08
C ASN A 216 2.20 17.73 -1.43
N THR A 217 0.90 17.59 -1.64
CA THR A 217 -0.10 18.54 -1.14
C THR A 217 -0.80 18.03 0.12
N ASP A 218 -0.55 16.79 0.56
CA ASP A 218 -1.24 16.14 1.71
C ASP A 218 -0.33 15.57 2.81
N ARG A 219 0.91 16.05 2.96
CA ARG A 219 1.75 15.51 4.04
C ARG A 219 1.37 16.12 5.40
N GLY A 220 0.55 15.41 6.16
CA GLY A 220 0.37 15.58 7.61
C GLY A 220 1.22 14.60 8.42
N ASN A 221 1.33 14.80 9.74
CA ASN A 221 2.06 13.90 10.66
C ASN A 221 1.39 12.54 10.88
N ASP A 222 0.18 12.36 10.35
CA ASP A 222 -0.56 11.11 10.25
C ASP A 222 -0.29 10.33 8.95
N ASN A 223 0.33 10.98 7.96
CA ASN A 223 0.57 10.42 6.63
C ASN A 223 2.03 9.98 6.39
N TRP A 224 2.87 9.97 7.41
CA TRP A 224 4.17 9.30 7.38
C TRP A 224 4.36 8.57 8.70
N LEU A 225 5.13 7.49 8.66
CA LEU A 225 5.24 6.58 9.78
C LEU A 225 6.67 6.56 10.30
N ILE A 226 6.80 6.31 11.59
CA ILE A 226 8.08 6.07 12.27
C ILE A 226 8.04 4.67 12.89
N LYS A 227 9.11 3.91 12.73
CA LYS A 227 9.40 2.72 13.51
C LYS A 227 10.63 3.03 14.36
N TYR A 228 10.48 2.89 15.67
CA TYR A 228 11.55 3.09 16.65
C TYR A 228 11.61 1.88 17.59
N GLU A 229 12.78 1.26 17.67
CA GLU A 229 13.09 0.14 18.56
C GLU A 229 14.21 0.61 19.51
N PRO A 230 13.91 0.78 20.80
CA PRO A 230 14.92 1.21 21.77
C PRO A 230 15.97 0.13 21.98
N ALA A 231 17.13 0.53 22.50
CA ALA A 231 18.18 -0.42 22.85
C ALA A 231 17.64 -1.47 23.82
N SER A 232 17.89 -2.75 23.53
CA SER A 232 17.54 -3.84 24.43
C SER A 232 18.75 -4.75 24.66
N ALA A 233 18.91 -5.21 25.91
CA ALA A 233 19.81 -6.31 26.21
C ALA A 233 19.05 -7.61 25.92
N LYS A 234 19.57 -8.45 25.01
CA LYS A 234 19.02 -9.80 24.85
C LYS A 234 19.16 -10.55 26.17
N ALA A 235 18.04 -11.02 26.74
CA ALA A 235 18.08 -12.06 27.76
C ALA A 235 18.62 -13.33 27.08
N GLN A 236 19.79 -13.79 27.52
CA GLN A 236 20.35 -15.08 27.08
C GLN A 236 19.30 -16.16 27.33
N SER A 237 18.79 -16.79 26.28
CA SER A 237 18.15 -18.10 26.42
C SER A 237 19.24 -19.08 26.81
N SER A 238 19.23 -19.49 28.07
CA SER A 238 20.16 -20.47 28.63
C SER A 238 19.96 -21.84 27.98
N SER A 239 20.83 -22.18 27.05
CA SER A 239 21.22 -23.57 26.81
C SER A 239 22.69 -23.70 27.18
N HIS A 240 22.94 -24.61 28.12
CA HIS A 240 24.21 -24.93 28.75
C HIS A 240 25.33 -25.27 27.75
N ASP A 241 26.55 -25.00 28.22
CA ASP A 241 27.87 -25.44 27.74
C ASP A 241 28.42 -24.79 26.46
N ASP A 242 29.20 -23.72 26.63
CA ASP A 242 30.66 -23.79 26.41
C ASP A 242 31.35 -22.52 26.98
N LEU A 243 32.51 -22.76 27.60
CA LEU A 243 33.31 -21.79 28.35
C LEU A 243 34.18 -20.91 27.44
N GLU A 244 34.33 -19.66 27.87
CA GLU A 244 35.48 -18.76 27.65
C GLU A 244 35.82 -18.33 26.21
N GLU A 245 35.20 -17.22 25.75
CA GLU A 245 35.91 -16.00 25.32
C GLU A 245 34.93 -14.87 24.92
N ALA A 246 35.20 -13.67 25.42
CA ALA A 246 34.61 -12.38 25.03
C ALA A 246 33.16 -12.08 25.46
N GLU A 247 33.05 -11.73 26.74
CA GLU A 247 32.00 -10.94 27.38
C GLU A 247 31.83 -9.54 26.74
N TRP A 248 31.25 -9.47 25.54
CA TRP A 248 30.56 -8.27 25.06
C TRP A 248 29.07 -8.57 25.10
N SER A 249 28.38 -8.10 26.13
CA SER A 249 26.92 -8.06 26.10
C SER A 249 26.51 -7.28 24.84
N MET A 250 26.00 -7.99 23.84
CA MET A 250 25.52 -7.36 22.61
C MET A 250 24.26 -6.56 22.94
N VAL A 251 24.43 -5.33 23.41
CA VAL A 251 23.36 -4.34 23.48
C VAL A 251 23.06 -3.96 22.04
N GLU A 252 21.86 -4.30 21.57
CA GLU A 252 21.44 -3.86 20.25
C GLU A 252 21.28 -2.33 20.29
N ASN A 253 21.95 -1.65 19.38
CA ASN A 253 21.83 -0.20 19.24
C ASN A 253 20.38 0.16 18.87
N PRO A 254 19.86 1.29 19.37
CA PRO A 254 18.52 1.73 19.05
C PRO A 254 18.36 1.94 17.54
N GLU A 255 17.27 1.44 16.97
CA GLU A 255 16.99 1.54 15.55
C GLU A 255 15.80 2.47 15.29
N ILE A 256 15.97 3.40 14.35
CA ILE A 256 14.90 4.30 13.89
C ILE A 256 14.82 4.29 12.36
N SER A 257 13.59 4.31 11.84
CA SER A 257 13.27 4.34 10.40
C SER A 257 11.99 5.14 10.13
N ILE A 258 11.89 5.73 8.93
CA ILE A 258 10.73 6.48 8.44
C ILE A 258 10.15 5.78 7.22
N SER A 259 8.82 5.80 7.09
CA SER A 259 8.10 5.33 5.90
C SER A 259 7.10 6.39 5.42
N ALA A 260 7.30 6.90 4.21
CA ALA A 260 6.43 7.85 3.53
C ALA A 260 5.28 7.12 2.81
N ILE A 261 4.09 7.16 3.41
CA ILE A 261 2.88 6.50 2.88
C ILE A 261 1.89 7.53 2.32
N ASP A 262 0.81 7.09 1.70
CA ASP A 262 -0.30 7.95 1.22
C ASP A 262 0.15 9.13 0.34
N ASN A 263 0.87 8.83 -0.73
CA ASN A 263 1.42 9.81 -1.67
C ASN A 263 0.47 10.09 -2.84
N GLY A 264 -0.84 9.83 -2.68
CA GLY A 264 -1.83 9.89 -3.75
C GLY A 264 -2.22 11.30 -4.20
N LEU A 265 -1.78 12.35 -3.48
CA LEU A 265 -2.11 13.74 -3.76
C LEU A 265 -0.84 14.58 -3.93
N ALA A 266 0.04 14.14 -4.84
CA ALA A 266 1.23 14.84 -5.28
C ALA A 266 1.21 15.08 -6.79
N PHE A 267 2.32 15.56 -7.37
CA PHE A 267 2.46 15.87 -8.79
C PHE A 267 1.40 16.84 -9.34
N PRO A 268 1.26 18.03 -8.72
CA PRO A 268 0.35 19.04 -9.24
C PRO A 268 0.83 19.58 -10.59
N PHE A 269 -0.13 19.96 -11.46
CA PHE A 269 0.18 20.56 -12.76
C PHE A 269 0.42 22.08 -12.68
N LYS A 270 0.07 22.70 -11.54
CA LYS A 270 0.37 24.09 -11.19
C LYS A 270 0.62 24.19 -9.68
N HIS A 271 1.31 25.23 -9.20
CA HIS A 271 1.34 25.48 -7.76
C HIS A 271 -0.08 25.81 -7.24
N PRO A 272 -0.40 25.47 -5.97
CA PRO A 272 -1.60 25.99 -5.31
C PRO A 272 -1.62 27.53 -5.36
N ASP A 273 -2.81 28.10 -5.51
CA ASP A 273 -3.03 29.56 -5.62
C ASP A 273 -2.70 30.30 -4.30
#